data_AF-A0A818FBW4-F1
#
_entry.id   AF-A0A818FBW4-F1
#
_cell.length_a   1.000
_cell.length_b   1.000
_cell.length_c   1.000
_cell.angle_alpha   90.00
_cell.angle_beta   90.00
_cell.angle_gamma   90.00
#
_symmetry.space_group_name_H-M   'P 1'
#
loop_
_entity.id
_entity.type
_entity.pdbx_description
1 polymer ?
#
loop_
_entity_poly.entity_id
_entity_poly.type
_entity_poly.pdbx_seq_one_letter_code
_entity_poly.pdbx_strand_id
1 'polypeptide(L)'
;WFKEEFFSWFDRPNCDRCQKLMNFFQYVQPTREEREQGDAHKVELYKCSTCSSQYRFPRFNAPLKLLETRCGRCGEAANLFTCLCRSLSFESRYIY
;
A
#
# COMPACT_ATOMS: atom_id res chain seq x y z
N TRP A 1 -9.76 -16.52 -1.93
CA TRP A 1 -8.29 -16.39 -1.88
C TRP A 1 -7.81 -14.94 -1.96
N PHE A 2 -7.64 -14.31 -3.14
CA PHE A 2 -6.94 -13.01 -3.20
C PHE A 2 -7.58 -11.91 -2.33
N LYS A 3 -8.88 -11.70 -2.46
CA LYS A 3 -9.62 -10.66 -1.71
C LYS A 3 -9.87 -11.00 -0.24
N GLU A 4 -10.14 -12.27 0.05
CA GLU A 4 -10.62 -12.69 1.38
C GLU A 4 -9.48 -13.13 2.33
N GLU A 5 -8.34 -13.56 1.79
CA GLU A 5 -7.27 -14.19 2.58
C GLU A 5 -5.89 -13.58 2.32
N PHE A 6 -5.60 -13.17 1.08
CA PHE A 6 -4.26 -12.76 0.69
C PHE A 6 -4.02 -11.26 0.82
N PHE A 7 -4.95 -10.42 0.37
CA PHE A 7 -4.77 -8.97 0.24
C PHE A 7 -5.78 -8.20 1.07
N SER A 8 -5.30 -7.28 1.90
CA SER A 8 -6.12 -6.46 2.79
C SER A 8 -6.35 -5.05 2.24
N TRP A 9 -7.58 -4.58 2.31
CA TRP A 9 -7.91 -3.20 1.92
C TRP A 9 -7.35 -2.19 2.92
N PHE A 10 -6.65 -1.16 2.44
CA PHE A 10 -6.15 -0.06 3.24
C PHE A 10 -6.91 1.24 2.94
N ASP A 11 -7.71 1.71 3.90
CA ASP A 11 -8.31 3.05 3.86
C ASP A 11 -7.45 4.05 4.65
N ARG A 12 -7.44 3.87 5.98
CA ARG A 12 -6.74 4.70 6.95
C ARG A 12 -6.18 3.85 8.09
N PRO A 13 -4.99 4.18 8.62
CA PRO A 13 -4.40 3.43 9.71
C PRO A 13 -5.01 3.86 11.06
N ASN A 14 -5.06 2.91 11.99
CA ASN A 14 -5.23 3.20 13.41
C ASN A 14 -3.85 3.52 14.01
N CYS A 15 -3.80 4.45 14.95
CA CYS A 15 -2.56 4.75 15.65
C CYS A 15 -2.22 3.65 16.66
N ASP A 16 -0.97 3.19 16.65
CA ASP A 16 -0.50 2.14 17.57
C ASP A 16 -0.69 2.49 19.05
N ARG A 17 -0.54 3.77 19.41
CA ARG A 17 -0.65 4.25 20.80
C ARG A 17 -2.07 4.62 21.20
N CYS A 18 -2.75 5.40 20.35
CA CYS A 18 -4.05 5.99 20.65
C CYS A 18 -5.22 5.07 20.24
N GLN A 19 -4.97 4.06 19.39
CA GLN A 19 -5.94 3.17 18.73
C GLN A 19 -7.06 3.89 17.96
N LYS A 20 -6.99 5.22 17.88
CA LYS A 20 -7.89 6.07 17.08
C LYS A 20 -7.44 6.09 15.62
N LEU A 21 -8.42 6.29 14.75
CA LEU A 21 -8.20 6.52 13.32
C LEU A 21 -7.32 7.77 13.12
N MET A 22 -6.30 7.61 12.28
CA MET A 22 -5.43 8.70 11.89
C MET A 22 -6.00 9.42 10.67
N ASN A 23 -5.69 10.71 10.55
CA ASN A 23 -6.11 11.51 9.40
C ASN A 23 -4.93 11.71 8.45
N PHE A 24 -5.25 11.74 7.16
CA PHE A 24 -4.29 12.16 6.15
C PHE A 24 -3.79 13.57 6.50
N PHE A 25 -2.48 13.76 6.46
CA PHE A 25 -1.83 15.03 6.75
C PHE A 25 -1.26 15.65 5.48
N GLN A 26 -0.35 14.94 4.81
CA GLN A 26 0.26 15.41 3.56
C GLN A 26 0.90 14.27 2.77
N TYR A 27 1.23 14.55 1.52
CA TYR A 27 2.16 13.72 0.75
C TYR A 27 3.59 14.08 1.10
N VAL A 28 4.44 13.08 1.25
CA VAL A 28 5.88 13.24 1.45
C VAL A 28 6.65 12.44 0.42
N GLN A 29 7.91 12.83 0.23
CA GLN A 29 8.81 12.09 -0.64
C GLN A 29 9.09 10.69 -0.07
N PRO A 30 9.19 9.68 -0.95
CA PRO A 30 9.65 8.36 -0.56
C PRO A 30 11.10 8.43 -0.07
N THR A 31 11.41 7.59 0.90
CA THR A 31 12.79 7.29 1.28
C THR A 31 13.50 6.57 0.12
N ARG A 32 14.83 6.50 0.19
CA ARG A 32 15.64 5.84 -0.82
C ARG A 32 15.25 4.37 -0.95
N GLU A 33 15.04 3.69 0.17
CA GLU A 33 14.65 2.29 0.24
C GLU A 33 13.24 2.06 -0.32
N GLU A 34 12.26 2.91 0.05
CA GLU A 34 10.89 2.84 -0.47
C GLU A 34 10.85 3.00 -2.01
N ARG A 35 11.74 3.82 -2.56
CA ARG A 35 11.88 4.04 -4.00
C ARG A 35 12.59 2.88 -4.69
N GLU A 36 13.74 2.45 -4.18
CA GLU A 36 14.58 1.41 -4.81
C GLU A 36 13.92 0.03 -4.75
N GLN A 37 13.26 -0.32 -3.64
CA GLN A 37 12.69 -1.67 -3.44
C GLN A 37 11.23 -1.76 -3.86
N GLY A 38 10.48 -0.67 -3.70
CA GLY A 38 9.04 -0.65 -3.82
C GLY A 38 8.49 0.14 -5.02
N ASP A 39 9.37 0.80 -5.77
CA ASP A 39 9.01 1.77 -6.82
C ASP A 39 7.94 2.77 -6.34
N ALA A 40 8.05 3.19 -5.08
CA ALA A 40 7.15 4.17 -4.52
C ALA A 40 7.51 5.56 -5.04
N HIS A 41 6.53 6.26 -5.60
CA HIS A 41 6.67 7.66 -6.03
C HIS A 41 6.04 8.65 -5.05
N LYS A 42 5.10 8.19 -4.23
CA LYS A 42 4.35 9.01 -3.27
C LYS A 42 4.17 8.25 -1.97
N VAL A 43 4.30 8.96 -0.86
CA VAL A 43 4.01 8.43 0.48
C VAL A 43 2.94 9.29 1.12
N GLU A 44 1.87 8.65 1.57
CA GLU A 44 0.81 9.29 2.35
C GLU A 44 1.23 9.32 3.81
N LEU A 45 1.36 10.52 4.37
CA LEU A 45 1.66 10.70 5.79
C LEU A 45 0.35 10.92 6.55
N TYR A 46 0.10 10.06 7.52
CA TYR A 46 -1.04 10.13 8.43
C TYR A 46 -0.59 10.63 9.80
N LYS A 47 -1.43 11.38 10.50
CA LYS A 47 -1.16 11.91 11.85
C LYS A 47 -2.31 11.63 12.82
N CYS A 48 -2.03 11.12 14.04
CA CYS A 48 -3.04 11.00 15.12
C CYS A 48 -3.28 12.39 15.70
N SER A 49 -4.55 12.81 15.79
CA SER A 49 -4.96 14.09 16.37
C SER A 49 -4.69 14.18 17.88
N THR A 50 -4.66 13.04 18.57
CA THR A 50 -4.50 12.99 20.04
C THR A 50 -3.02 12.97 20.47
N CYS A 51 -2.19 12.11 19.87
CA CYS A 51 -0.80 11.92 20.30
C CYS A 51 0.26 12.45 19.31
N SER A 52 -0.17 13.05 18.20
CA SER A 52 0.71 13.56 17.13
C SER A 52 1.65 12.51 16.50
N SER A 53 1.44 11.21 16.75
CA SER A 53 2.18 10.15 16.08
C SER A 53 1.95 10.21 14.58
N GLN A 54 2.97 9.81 13.81
CA GLN A 54 2.91 9.77 12.36
C GLN A 54 2.97 8.34 11.87
N TYR A 55 2.22 8.05 10.81
CA TYR A 55 2.26 6.77 10.11
C TYR A 55 2.50 7.05 8.63
N ARG A 56 3.45 6.31 8.05
CA ARG A 56 3.79 6.43 6.63
C ARG A 56 3.14 5.30 5.86
N PHE A 57 2.44 5.64 4.80
CA PHE A 57 1.89 4.67 3.85
C PHE A 57 2.46 4.91 2.46
N PRO A 58 3.57 4.22 2.10
CA PRO A 58 4.15 4.32 0.77
C PRO A 58 3.26 3.63 -0.27
N ARG A 59 3.01 4.33 -1.38
CA ARG A 59 2.25 3.79 -2.51
C ARG A 59 3.20 3.00 -3.41
N PHE A 60 3.35 1.71 -3.12
CA PHE A 60 4.26 0.82 -3.84
C PHE A 60 3.69 0.40 -5.20
N ASN A 61 4.52 0.49 -6.25
CA ASN A 61 4.19 -0.01 -7.59
C ASN A 61 4.89 -1.33 -7.92
N ALA A 62 5.94 -1.70 -7.18
CA ALA A 62 6.63 -2.97 -7.39
C ALA A 62 5.79 -4.15 -6.87
N PRO A 63 5.40 -5.13 -7.73
CA PRO A 63 4.60 -6.28 -7.29
C PRO A 63 5.27 -7.12 -6.22
N LEU A 64 6.60 -7.26 -6.27
CA LEU A 64 7.37 -7.98 -5.26
C LEU A 64 7.19 -7.38 -3.86
N LYS A 65 7.17 -6.05 -3.75
CA LYS A 65 6.93 -5.39 -2.47
C LYS A 65 5.48 -5.56 -2.00
N LEU A 66 4.54 -5.54 -2.93
CA LEU A 66 3.13 -5.77 -2.64
C LEU A 66 2.83 -7.22 -2.19
N LEU A 67 3.65 -8.21 -2.59
CA LEU A 67 3.59 -9.58 -2.04
C LEU A 67 3.99 -9.65 -0.56
N GLU A 68 4.88 -8.76 -0.11
CA GLU A 68 5.30 -8.64 1.29
C GLU A 68 4.27 -7.87 2.12
N THR A 69 3.83 -6.70 1.64
CA THR A 69 2.92 -5.82 2.41
C THR A 69 1.49 -6.35 2.42
N ARG A 70 1.06 -7.01 1.34
CA ARG A 70 -0.27 -7.62 1.20
C ARG A 70 -1.42 -6.66 1.51
N CYS A 71 -1.22 -5.37 1.32
CA CYS A 71 -2.22 -4.35 1.60
C CYS A 71 -2.14 -3.17 0.64
N GLY A 72 -3.28 -2.52 0.41
CA GLY A 72 -3.37 -1.36 -0.48
C GLY A 72 -4.79 -1.05 -0.91
N ARG A 73 -4.91 -0.22 -1.94
CA ARG A 73 -6.19 0.16 -2.56
C ARG A 73 -6.33 -0.52 -3.92
N CYS A 74 -7.30 -0.08 -4.71
CA CYS A 74 -7.60 -0.67 -6.02
C CYS A 74 -6.37 -0.73 -6.96
N GLY A 75 -5.51 0.29 -6.98
CA GLY A 75 -4.33 0.31 -7.84
C GLY A 75 -3.31 -0.77 -7.47
N GLU A 76 -2.95 -0.86 -6.19
CA GLU A 76 -2.03 -1.88 -5.70
C GLU A 76 -2.61 -3.28 -5.86
N ALA A 77 -3.90 -3.45 -5.55
CA ALA A 77 -4.61 -4.71 -5.68
C ALA A 77 -4.63 -5.19 -7.15
N ALA A 78 -4.99 -4.32 -8.10
CA ALA A 78 -5.05 -4.65 -9.52
C ALA A 78 -3.66 -4.98 -10.09
N ASN A 79 -2.63 -4.22 -9.69
CA ASN A 79 -1.26 -4.45 -10.11
C ASN A 79 -0.76 -5.82 -9.63
N LEU A 80 -0.89 -6.11 -8.34
CA LEU A 80 -0.47 -7.38 -7.77
C LEU A 80 -1.26 -8.56 -8.34
N PHE A 81 -2.57 -8.41 -8.48
CA PHE A 81 -3.42 -9.45 -9.04
C PHE A 81 -3.06 -9.76 -10.50
N THR A 82 -2.80 -8.75 -11.31
CA THR A 82 -2.35 -8.94 -12.70
C THR A 82 -1.01 -9.68 -12.75
N CYS A 83 -0.07 -9.33 -11.86
CA CYS A 83 1.20 -10.03 -11.74
C CYS A 83 1.01 -11.53 -11.40
N LEU A 84 0.11 -11.85 -10.48
CA LEU A 84 -0.23 -13.23 -10.11
C LEU A 84 -0.91 -13.99 -11.26
N CYS A 85 -1.81 -13.35 -12.01
CA CYS A 85 -2.42 -14.01 -13.17
C CYS A 85 -1.36 -14.35 -14.23
N ARG A 86 -0.41 -13.44 -14.47
CA ARG A 86 0.70 -13.66 -15.40
C ARG A 86 1.66 -14.75 -14.93
N SER A 87 1.94 -14.85 -13.63
CA SER A 87 2.81 -15.92 -13.09
C SER A 87 2.17 -17.31 -13.21
N LEU A 88 0.84 -17.38 -13.18
CA LEU A 88 0.06 -18.59 -13.46
C LEU A 88 -0.15 -18.85 -14.95
N SER A 89 0.53 -18.10 -15.84
CA SER A 89 0.44 -18.21 -17.30
C SER A 89 -0.96 -17.91 -17.88
N PHE A 90 -1.79 -17.15 -17.17
CA PHE A 90 -3.01 -16.60 -17.75
C PHE A 90 -2.68 -15.43 -18.69
N GLU A 91 -3.44 -15.32 -19.78
CA GLU A 91 -3.48 -14.11 -20.58
C GLU A 91 -4.23 -13.04 -19.78
N SER A 92 -3.57 -11.92 -19.51
CA SER A 92 -4.12 -10.87 -18.64
C SER A 92 -3.63 -9.51 -19.10
N ARG A 93 -4.51 -8.51 -18.98
CA ARG A 93 -4.23 -7.11 -19.34
C ARG A 93 -4.51 -6.24 -18.14
N TYR A 94 -3.59 -5.32 -17.85
CA TYR A 94 -3.82 -4.25 -16.89
C TYR A 94 -4.61 -3.14 -17.60
N ILE A 95 -5.79 -2.79 -17.09
CA ILE A 95 -6.66 -1.76 -17.65
C ILE A 95 -6.60 -0.53 -16.72
N TYR A 96 -6.26 0.62 -17.30
CA TYR A 96 -6.13 1.92 -16.62
C TYR A 96 -7.15 2.91 -17.16
#